data_AF-A0A846DYW7-F1
#
_entry.id   AF-A0A846DYW7-F1
#
_cell.length_a   1.000
_cell.length_b   1.000
_cell.length_c   1.000
_cell.angle_alpha   90.00
_cell.angle_beta   90.00
_cell.angle_gamma   90.00
#
_symmetry.space_group_name_H-M   'P 1'
#
loop_
_entity.id
_entity.type
_entity.pdbx_description
1 polymer ?
#
loop_
_entity_poly.entity_id
_entity_poly.type
_entity_poly.pdbx_seq_one_letter_code
_entity_poly.pdbx_strand_id
1 'polypeptide(L)'
;MDTLDTREWLLTNGLGSFASGTISDARSRTYHGWLMAALNPPGDRTLLFSHLEASLEIGERVWALGTQFWQGGEVSPLGYQLLQSFQAYPYPCWQWGERDWQLRRGLLMPHGWGKGAHNQILIRYTYQGTEVAVLRLRLLIGDRNFHHQQSGDAETIFTQVPHPQHLDLQAMHKDGPGTPWQLAWSAGEYSVDEFWYWNYYYPEERRRGLGDREDLYSPGYLTVRLQPGESVTLTAQVGDNVKIADFDDAVAAEQQRLENLFAGIQPKIKIVESVWAQLLKASDAFIAYRASIDGPTAIAGYPWFNDWGRDTLIALPGLALATQRYELARGLLDTFGRYCKQGLIPNTFPDADSEPIYNSIDAALWWIEILGLYLEATQDWEFLEQHYPT
;
A
#
# COMPACT_ATOMS: atom_id res chain seq x y z
N MET A 1 4.19 9.86 -23.88
CA MET A 1 2.80 9.36 -24.02
C MET A 1 1.90 10.58 -23.93
N ASP A 2 1.22 11.00 -25.00
CA ASP A 2 0.40 12.23 -24.98
C ASP A 2 -0.96 12.05 -24.27
N THR A 3 -1.18 10.90 -23.64
CA THR A 3 -2.43 10.53 -22.97
C THR A 3 -2.17 10.25 -21.49
N LEU A 4 -2.98 10.85 -20.63
CA LEU A 4 -3.02 10.59 -19.20
C LEU A 4 -3.41 9.11 -18.93
N ASP A 5 -2.42 8.27 -18.59
CA ASP A 5 -2.64 6.84 -18.31
C ASP A 5 -3.17 6.63 -16.89
N THR A 6 -4.49 6.42 -16.78
CA THR A 6 -5.19 6.27 -15.50
C THR A 6 -5.27 4.82 -15.01
N ARG A 7 -4.52 3.88 -15.60
CA ARG A 7 -4.41 2.52 -15.04
C ARG A 7 -3.79 2.61 -13.65
N GLU A 8 -4.20 1.73 -12.76
CA GLU A 8 -3.85 1.79 -11.34
C GLU A 8 -2.79 0.73 -10.97
N TRP A 9 -2.03 1.03 -9.93
CA TRP A 9 -1.08 0.10 -9.30
C TRP A 9 -1.40 -0.06 -7.82
N LEU A 10 -0.99 -1.18 -7.25
CA LEU A 10 -1.18 -1.54 -5.84
C LEU A 10 0.12 -2.13 -5.30
N LEU A 11 0.51 -1.69 -4.10
CA LEU A 11 1.49 -2.31 -3.24
C LEU A 11 0.83 -2.67 -1.92
N THR A 12 1.17 -3.82 -1.36
CA THR A 12 0.69 -4.26 -0.05
C THR A 12 1.88 -4.75 0.78
N ASN A 13 1.70 -4.84 2.10
CA ASN A 13 2.80 -5.18 3.02
C ASN A 13 2.51 -6.40 3.90
N GLY A 14 1.46 -7.16 3.63
CA GLY A 14 1.06 -8.29 4.48
C GLY A 14 0.44 -7.92 5.83
N LEU A 15 0.27 -6.63 6.15
CA LEU A 15 -0.41 -6.16 7.38
C LEU A 15 -1.80 -5.56 7.11
N GLY A 16 -2.30 -5.65 5.87
CA GLY A 16 -3.51 -4.93 5.45
C GLY A 16 -3.24 -3.50 4.96
N SER A 17 -2.06 -2.96 5.20
CA SER A 17 -1.64 -1.66 4.66
C SER A 17 -1.34 -1.74 3.18
N PHE A 18 -1.49 -0.60 2.50
CA PHE A 18 -1.24 -0.52 1.07
C PHE A 18 -0.76 0.86 0.62
N ALA A 19 -0.24 0.89 -0.59
CA ALA A 19 -0.01 2.10 -1.38
C ALA A 19 -0.64 1.91 -2.75
N SER A 20 -1.26 2.95 -3.29
CA SER A 20 -1.87 2.89 -4.62
C SER A 20 -1.94 4.25 -5.29
N GLY A 21 -2.07 4.24 -6.61
CA GLY A 21 -2.17 5.42 -7.44
C GLY A 21 -2.36 5.04 -8.90
N THR A 22 -2.14 6.01 -9.80
CA THR A 22 -2.19 5.77 -11.25
C THR A 22 -0.79 5.72 -11.87
N ILE A 23 -0.69 5.17 -13.08
CA ILE A 23 0.54 5.19 -13.89
C ILE A 23 0.98 6.62 -14.17
N SER A 24 0.05 7.52 -14.48
CA SER A 24 0.34 8.94 -14.73
C SER A 24 0.67 9.76 -13.48
N ASP A 25 0.76 9.12 -12.30
CA ASP A 25 0.97 9.75 -11.00
C ASP A 25 -0.12 10.75 -10.58
N ALA A 26 -1.29 10.66 -11.23
CA ALA A 26 -2.45 11.50 -11.00
C ALA A 26 -3.43 10.83 -10.04
N ARG A 27 -3.73 11.45 -8.90
CA ARG A 27 -4.66 10.87 -7.93
C ARG A 27 -6.10 11.03 -8.41
N SER A 28 -6.78 9.92 -8.64
CA SER A 28 -8.14 9.90 -9.17
C SER A 28 -9.20 9.39 -8.19
N ARG A 29 -8.76 8.85 -7.04
CA ARG A 29 -9.57 8.26 -5.98
C ARG A 29 -9.15 8.75 -4.59
N THR A 30 -10.09 8.74 -3.65
CA THR A 30 -9.81 8.92 -2.20
C THR A 30 -8.87 7.85 -1.64
N TYR A 31 -8.75 6.71 -2.32
CA TYR A 31 -7.93 5.59 -1.89
C TYR A 31 -6.47 5.67 -2.37
N HIS A 32 -6.13 6.65 -3.21
CA HIS A 32 -4.75 6.82 -3.68
C HIS A 32 -3.90 7.53 -2.62
N GLY A 33 -2.79 6.88 -2.27
CA GLY A 33 -1.89 7.30 -1.20
C GLY A 33 -0.68 6.39 -1.12
N TRP A 34 0.40 6.88 -0.54
CA TRP A 34 1.67 6.15 -0.42
C TRP A 34 1.79 5.39 0.90
N LEU A 35 1.09 5.80 1.96
CA LEU A 35 0.98 5.03 3.19
C LEU A 35 -0.46 5.06 3.72
N MET A 36 -1.26 4.09 3.28
CA MET A 36 -2.51 3.71 3.94
C MET A 36 -2.18 2.65 4.99
N ALA A 37 -2.01 3.07 6.24
CA ALA A 37 -1.55 2.21 7.32
C ALA A 37 -2.72 1.54 8.05
N ALA A 38 -2.76 0.21 8.06
CA ALA A 38 -3.62 -0.59 8.93
C ALA A 38 -3.09 -0.54 10.36
N LEU A 39 -3.69 0.30 11.20
CA LEU A 39 -3.26 0.52 12.59
C LEU A 39 -3.65 -0.65 13.50
N ASN A 40 -4.65 -1.42 13.07
CA ASN A 40 -5.03 -2.70 13.68
C ASN A 40 -5.11 -3.78 12.60
N PRO A 41 -3.98 -4.39 12.20
CA PRO A 41 -3.91 -5.29 11.06
C PRO A 41 -5.02 -6.37 11.01
N PRO A 42 -5.76 -6.49 9.89
CA PRO A 42 -5.56 -5.76 8.63
C PRO A 42 -6.48 -4.53 8.44
N GLY A 43 -7.22 -4.16 9.47
CA GLY A 43 -8.23 -3.09 9.48
C GLY A 43 -7.71 -1.78 10.06
N ASP A 44 -8.64 -0.89 10.40
CA ASP A 44 -8.36 0.47 10.90
C ASP A 44 -7.32 1.22 10.06
N ARG A 45 -7.63 1.37 8.76
CA ARG A 45 -6.69 1.94 7.80
C ARG A 45 -6.78 3.46 7.78
N THR A 46 -5.64 4.10 7.96
CA THR A 46 -5.50 5.56 7.99
C THR A 46 -4.53 6.02 6.90
N LEU A 47 -4.93 7.02 6.11
CA LEU A 47 -4.01 7.71 5.22
C LEU A 47 -3.12 8.62 6.05
N LEU A 48 -1.82 8.34 6.09
CA LEU A 48 -0.82 9.17 6.77
C LEU A 48 0.02 9.95 5.77
N PHE A 49 0.46 9.26 4.71
CA PHE A 49 1.30 9.85 3.67
C PHE A 49 0.60 9.74 2.32
N SER A 50 0.15 10.87 1.79
CA SER A 50 -0.51 10.89 0.49
C SER A 50 0.50 10.68 -0.64
N HIS A 51 1.45 11.60 -0.78
CA HIS A 51 2.46 11.57 -1.84
C HIS A 51 3.52 12.66 -1.62
N LEU A 52 4.53 12.69 -2.49
CA LEU A 52 5.43 13.82 -2.65
C LEU A 52 5.12 14.56 -3.94
N GLU A 53 4.95 15.87 -3.87
CA GLU A 53 5.01 16.75 -5.05
C GLU A 53 6.49 17.01 -5.36
N ALA A 54 6.97 16.38 -6.42
CA ALA A 54 8.38 16.42 -6.82
C ALA A 54 8.61 17.47 -7.93
N SER A 55 9.72 18.20 -7.81
CA SER A 55 10.26 19.01 -8.91
C SER A 55 11.77 18.83 -9.02
N LEU A 56 12.27 18.88 -10.26
CA LEU A 56 13.68 18.78 -10.57
C LEU A 56 14.17 20.12 -11.12
N GLU A 57 15.25 20.64 -10.56
CA GLU A 57 15.90 21.88 -11.00
C GLU A 57 17.29 21.55 -11.56
N ILE A 58 17.57 21.97 -12.80
CA ILE A 58 18.86 21.79 -13.48
C ILE A 58 19.20 23.11 -14.16
N GLY A 59 20.32 23.73 -13.77
CA GLY A 59 20.64 25.09 -14.19
C GLY A 59 19.55 26.07 -13.75
N GLU A 60 18.97 26.81 -14.70
CA GLU A 60 17.88 27.77 -14.46
C GLU A 60 16.48 27.19 -14.72
N ARG A 61 16.38 25.91 -15.11
CA ARG A 61 15.13 25.26 -15.49
C ARG A 61 14.57 24.43 -14.34
N VAL A 62 13.24 24.45 -14.21
CA VAL A 62 12.50 23.67 -13.22
C VAL A 62 11.42 22.85 -13.92
N TRP A 63 11.39 21.55 -13.65
CA TRP A 63 10.36 20.62 -14.12
C TRP A 63 9.53 20.14 -12.94
N ALA A 64 8.23 20.44 -12.95
CA ALA A 64 7.29 19.82 -12.03
C ALA A 64 6.94 18.41 -12.54
N LEU A 65 7.09 17.41 -11.67
CA LEU A 65 6.92 15.99 -12.04
C LEU A 65 5.57 15.43 -11.59
N GLY A 66 4.91 16.11 -10.65
CA GLY A 66 3.57 15.76 -10.19
C GLY A 66 2.52 15.91 -11.30
N THR A 67 1.37 15.28 -11.09
CA THR A 67 0.18 15.46 -11.92
C THR A 67 -1.02 15.35 -11.02
N GLN A 68 -1.95 16.30 -11.05
CA GLN A 68 -3.13 16.25 -10.20
C GLN A 68 -4.36 16.76 -10.93
N PHE A 69 -5.52 16.26 -10.52
CA PHE A 69 -6.79 16.84 -10.92
C PHE A 69 -7.24 17.86 -9.87
N TRP A 70 -7.56 19.07 -10.32
CA TRP A 70 -8.04 20.14 -9.46
C TRP A 70 -9.52 20.41 -9.68
N GLN A 71 -10.15 20.95 -8.63
CA GLN A 71 -11.48 21.53 -8.77
C GLN A 71 -11.48 22.59 -9.88
N GLY A 72 -12.39 22.43 -10.84
CA GLY A 72 -12.43 23.26 -12.06
C GLY A 72 -12.11 22.46 -13.34
N GLY A 73 -11.62 21.22 -13.19
CA GLY A 73 -11.34 20.31 -14.30
C GLY A 73 -9.93 20.48 -14.88
N GLU A 74 -9.10 21.31 -14.27
CA GLU A 74 -7.69 21.46 -14.65
C GLU A 74 -6.89 20.22 -14.21
N VAL A 75 -6.00 19.79 -15.09
CA VAL A 75 -4.93 18.83 -14.76
C VAL A 75 -3.64 19.61 -14.67
N SER A 76 -3.06 19.70 -13.48
CA SER A 76 -1.85 20.49 -13.22
C SER A 76 -1.14 19.97 -11.96
N PRO A 77 0.21 19.97 -11.88
CA PRO A 77 1.13 20.16 -12.99
C PRO A 77 0.97 19.05 -14.06
N LEU A 78 1.69 19.20 -15.19
CA LEU A 78 1.58 18.31 -16.35
C LEU A 78 2.71 17.26 -16.38
N GLY A 79 3.19 16.80 -15.22
CA GLY A 79 4.34 15.89 -15.12
C GLY A 79 4.18 14.58 -15.90
N TYR A 80 2.94 14.11 -16.12
CA TYR A 80 2.64 12.96 -16.98
C TYR A 80 3.15 13.12 -18.42
N GLN A 81 3.33 14.35 -18.91
CA GLN A 81 3.91 14.61 -20.24
C GLN A 81 5.40 14.30 -20.29
N LEU A 82 6.09 14.39 -19.14
CA LEU A 82 7.51 14.03 -18.99
C LEU A 82 7.70 12.54 -18.70
N LEU A 83 6.62 11.79 -18.42
CA LEU A 83 6.68 10.39 -18.08
C LEU A 83 7.04 9.55 -19.32
N GLN A 84 8.23 8.94 -19.28
CA GLN A 84 8.75 8.11 -20.37
C GLN A 84 8.32 6.65 -20.22
N SER A 85 8.31 6.12 -19.00
CA SER A 85 7.91 4.74 -18.75
C SER A 85 7.44 4.50 -17.31
N PHE A 86 6.65 3.44 -17.16
CA PHE A 86 6.25 2.88 -15.87
C PHE A 86 6.44 1.36 -15.89
N GLN A 87 6.95 0.81 -14.79
CA GLN A 87 7.09 -0.62 -14.56
C GLN A 87 6.47 -0.96 -13.20
N ALA A 88 5.60 -1.98 -13.14
CA ALA A 88 4.98 -2.40 -11.88
C ALA A 88 5.85 -3.39 -11.07
N TYR A 89 6.77 -4.09 -11.74
CA TYR A 89 7.59 -5.16 -11.15
C TYR A 89 9.08 -4.89 -11.38
N PRO A 90 9.99 -5.15 -10.41
CA PRO A 90 9.75 -5.72 -9.07
C PRO A 90 8.99 -4.82 -8.09
N TYR A 91 8.86 -3.54 -8.42
CA TYR A 91 8.11 -2.55 -7.66
C TYR A 91 7.63 -1.45 -8.63
N PRO A 92 6.56 -0.70 -8.31
CA PRO A 92 6.12 0.47 -9.05
C PRO A 92 7.26 1.47 -9.22
N CYS A 93 7.60 1.70 -10.47
CA CYS A 93 8.75 2.46 -10.88
C CYS A 93 8.38 3.38 -12.04
N TRP A 94 8.58 4.67 -11.85
CA TRP A 94 8.38 5.71 -12.86
C TRP A 94 9.72 6.21 -13.35
N GLN A 95 9.79 6.55 -14.63
CA GLN A 95 10.90 7.29 -15.20
C GLN A 95 10.37 8.51 -15.94
N TRP A 96 10.69 9.69 -15.42
CA TRP A 96 10.51 10.95 -16.12
C TRP A 96 11.83 11.33 -16.79
N GLY A 97 11.75 12.11 -17.86
CA GLY A 97 12.96 12.66 -18.46
C GLY A 97 12.71 13.40 -19.75
N GLU A 98 13.73 14.14 -20.13
CA GLU A 98 13.88 14.71 -21.47
C GLU A 98 15.12 14.10 -22.15
N ARG A 99 15.67 14.79 -23.14
CA ARG A 99 16.84 14.34 -23.89
C ARG A 99 18.10 14.19 -23.01
N ASP A 100 18.28 15.10 -22.05
CA ASP A 100 19.56 15.28 -21.35
C ASP A 100 19.51 14.90 -19.86
N TRP A 101 18.34 14.50 -19.35
CA TRP A 101 18.15 14.07 -17.97
C TRP A 101 17.05 13.01 -17.83
N GLN A 102 17.19 12.17 -16.81
CA GLN A 102 16.19 11.21 -16.37
C GLN A 102 16.13 11.17 -14.84
N LEU A 103 14.92 11.11 -14.31
CA LEU A 103 14.67 10.86 -12.90
C LEU A 103 13.81 9.62 -12.75
N ARG A 104 14.31 8.64 -12.02
CA ARG A 104 13.59 7.41 -11.69
C ARG A 104 13.04 7.50 -10.27
N ARG A 105 11.77 7.16 -10.04
CA ARG A 105 11.19 6.96 -8.70
C ARG A 105 10.75 5.52 -8.53
N GLY A 106 11.18 4.85 -7.47
CA GLY A 106 10.69 3.54 -7.04
C GLY A 106 9.96 3.63 -5.70
N LEU A 107 8.87 2.86 -5.55
CA LEU A 107 8.12 2.71 -4.30
C LEU A 107 8.10 1.26 -3.86
N LEU A 108 8.43 0.96 -2.59
CA LEU A 108 8.38 -0.41 -2.07
C LEU A 108 7.77 -0.40 -0.66
N MET A 109 6.87 -1.33 -0.39
CA MET A 109 6.42 -1.60 0.98
C MET A 109 7.08 -2.89 1.47
N PRO A 110 8.02 -2.83 2.42
CA PRO A 110 8.57 -4.03 3.03
C PRO A 110 7.48 -4.90 3.64
N HIS A 111 7.52 -6.20 3.35
CA HIS A 111 6.57 -7.15 3.92
C HIS A 111 6.73 -7.26 5.44
N GLY A 112 5.63 -7.16 6.16
CA GLY A 112 5.52 -7.33 7.60
C GLY A 112 4.63 -8.53 7.96
N TRP A 113 4.99 -9.25 9.02
CA TRP A 113 4.18 -10.36 9.53
C TRP A 113 4.31 -10.47 11.05
N GLY A 114 3.20 -10.70 11.75
CA GLY A 114 3.20 -10.92 13.18
C GLY A 114 3.29 -9.65 14.04
N LYS A 115 3.31 -9.85 15.36
CA LYS A 115 3.41 -8.78 16.35
C LYS A 115 4.76 -8.08 16.27
N GLY A 116 4.73 -6.75 16.19
CA GLY A 116 5.92 -5.91 16.09
C GLY A 116 6.37 -5.60 14.67
N ALA A 117 5.65 -6.08 13.65
CA ALA A 117 5.85 -5.62 12.28
C ALA A 117 5.41 -4.15 12.12
N HIS A 118 6.13 -3.40 11.29
CA HIS A 118 5.88 -1.97 11.09
C HIS A 118 5.17 -1.70 9.76
N ASN A 119 4.25 -0.74 9.76
CA ASN A 119 3.69 -0.17 8.54
C ASN A 119 4.68 0.86 7.99
N GLN A 120 5.26 0.56 6.82
CA GLN A 120 6.30 1.38 6.22
C GLN A 120 6.24 1.39 4.69
N ILE A 121 6.72 2.49 4.10
CA ILE A 121 6.99 2.60 2.66
C ILE A 121 8.36 3.24 2.45
N LEU A 122 9.10 2.67 1.50
CA LEU A 122 10.36 3.16 0.96
C LEU A 122 10.12 3.90 -0.35
N ILE A 123 10.76 5.04 -0.51
CA ILE A 123 10.72 5.84 -1.74
C ILE A 123 12.16 6.10 -2.17
N ARG A 124 12.55 5.72 -3.38
CA ARG A 124 13.87 6.04 -3.93
C ARG A 124 13.75 6.91 -5.16
N TYR A 125 14.53 7.98 -5.21
CA TYR A 125 14.78 8.74 -6.43
C TYR A 125 16.22 8.50 -6.90
N THR A 126 16.39 8.22 -8.18
CA THR A 126 17.71 8.08 -8.81
C THR A 126 17.80 9.03 -10.00
N TYR A 127 18.82 9.88 -10.02
CA TYR A 127 19.01 10.88 -11.05
C TYR A 127 20.11 10.45 -12.02
N GLN A 128 19.86 10.67 -13.32
CA GLN A 128 20.82 10.53 -14.40
C GLN A 128 20.77 11.79 -15.25
N GLY A 129 21.91 12.29 -15.70
CA GLY A 129 21.98 13.49 -16.53
C GLY A 129 23.42 13.93 -16.75
N THR A 130 23.60 15.13 -17.29
CA THR A 130 24.92 15.71 -17.57
C THR A 130 25.36 16.76 -16.56
N GLU A 131 24.43 17.28 -15.76
CA GLU A 131 24.62 18.37 -14.81
C GLU A 131 24.10 18.00 -13.43
N VAL A 132 24.53 18.74 -12.40
CA VAL A 132 23.98 18.59 -11.05
C VAL A 132 22.51 19.01 -11.04
N ALA A 133 21.66 18.19 -10.42
CA ALA A 133 20.26 18.51 -10.21
C ALA A 133 19.97 18.84 -8.74
N VAL A 134 18.93 19.65 -8.52
CA VAL A 134 18.31 19.85 -7.21
C VAL A 134 16.91 19.27 -7.28
N LEU A 135 16.69 18.18 -6.54
CA LEU A 135 15.39 17.55 -6.37
C LEU A 135 14.69 18.16 -5.14
N ARG A 136 13.54 18.77 -5.34
CA ARG A 136 12.67 19.24 -4.25
C ARG A 136 11.47 18.31 -4.11
N LEU A 137 11.24 17.83 -2.89
CA LEU A 137 10.20 16.88 -2.54
C LEU A 137 9.30 17.50 -1.48
N ARG A 138 8.14 18.01 -1.87
CA ARG A 138 7.18 18.56 -0.92
C ARG A 138 6.26 17.46 -0.40
N LEU A 139 6.10 17.41 0.92
CA LEU A 139 5.34 16.38 1.62
C LEU A 139 3.87 16.73 1.61
N LEU A 140 3.02 15.79 1.21
CA LEU A 140 1.57 15.92 1.32
C LEU A 140 1.05 14.81 2.22
N ILE A 141 0.48 15.23 3.35
CA ILE A 141 0.07 14.33 4.42
C ILE A 141 -1.42 14.48 4.71
N GLY A 142 -1.96 13.44 5.33
CA GLY A 142 -3.26 13.47 5.96
C GLY A 142 -3.19 12.74 7.30
N ASP A 143 -4.32 12.69 7.99
CA ASP A 143 -4.55 11.79 9.11
C ASP A 143 -6.05 11.52 9.13
N ARG A 144 -6.47 10.57 8.28
CA ARG A 144 -7.89 10.32 8.04
C ARG A 144 -8.17 8.86 7.70
N ASN A 145 -9.37 8.41 8.07
CA ASN A 145 -9.87 7.11 7.69
C ASN A 145 -9.89 6.94 6.15
N PHE A 146 -9.48 5.77 5.65
CA PHE A 146 -9.34 5.51 4.22
C PHE A 146 -10.63 5.65 3.39
N HIS A 147 -11.82 5.53 4.01
CA HIS A 147 -13.11 5.70 3.33
C HIS A 147 -13.61 7.15 3.23
N HIS A 148 -13.02 8.07 3.98
CA HIS A 148 -13.44 9.46 4.03
C HIS A 148 -12.36 10.38 3.44
N GLN A 149 -12.74 11.60 3.09
CA GLN A 149 -11.80 12.63 2.64
C GLN A 149 -11.45 13.56 3.79
N GLN A 150 -10.23 14.08 3.77
CA GLN A 150 -9.82 15.15 4.65
C GLN A 150 -10.29 16.50 4.08
N SER A 151 -10.75 17.38 4.96
CA SER A 151 -11.02 18.78 4.63
C SER A 151 -10.16 19.65 5.52
N GLY A 152 -9.63 20.73 4.98
CA GLY A 152 -8.83 21.65 5.76
C GLY A 152 -9.73 22.39 6.73
N ASP A 153 -9.38 22.34 8.01
CA ASP A 153 -10.10 23.01 9.06
C ASP A 153 -9.11 23.64 10.08
N ALA A 154 -9.62 24.55 10.91
CA ALA A 154 -8.81 25.29 11.88
C ALA A 154 -8.60 24.53 13.20
N GLU A 155 -9.32 23.43 13.43
CA GLU A 155 -9.25 22.60 14.64
C GLU A 155 -8.19 21.49 14.50
N THR A 156 -7.91 21.01 13.28
CA THR A 156 -6.91 20.00 12.98
C THR A 156 -5.52 20.63 12.87
N ILE A 157 -4.63 20.29 13.80
CA ILE A 157 -3.26 20.81 13.83
C ILE A 157 -2.29 19.67 13.53
N PHE A 158 -1.52 19.80 12.46
CA PHE A 158 -0.43 18.87 12.16
C PHE A 158 0.85 19.33 12.85
N THR A 159 1.29 18.58 13.86
CA THR A 159 2.54 18.85 14.56
C THR A 159 3.70 18.21 13.82
N GLN A 160 4.84 18.90 13.81
CA GLN A 160 6.07 18.39 13.23
C GLN A 160 7.27 18.69 14.13
N VAL A 161 8.19 17.74 14.27
CA VAL A 161 9.47 17.92 14.97
C VAL A 161 10.61 17.55 14.01
N PRO A 162 11.29 18.55 13.41
CA PRO A 162 12.36 18.30 12.46
C PRO A 162 13.67 17.92 13.17
N HIS A 163 14.31 16.87 12.65
CA HIS A 163 15.65 16.42 13.02
C HIS A 163 16.56 16.42 11.77
N PRO A 164 17.88 16.22 11.90
CA PRO A 164 18.78 16.32 10.74
C PRO A 164 18.47 15.37 9.57
N GLN A 165 17.91 14.19 9.84
CA GLN A 165 17.65 13.15 8.82
C GLN A 165 16.27 12.49 8.96
N HIS A 166 15.41 13.03 9.82
CA HIS A 166 14.03 12.58 9.93
C HIS A 166 13.11 13.68 10.46
N LEU A 167 11.81 13.45 10.33
CA LEU A 167 10.74 14.33 10.77
C LEU A 167 9.75 13.49 11.56
N ASP A 168 9.43 13.90 12.78
CA ASP A 168 8.32 13.33 13.55
C ASP A 168 7.03 14.07 13.17
N LEU A 169 5.96 13.32 12.90
CA LEU A 169 4.67 13.85 12.46
C LEU A 169 3.53 13.25 13.28
N GLN A 170 2.59 14.10 13.70
CA GLN A 170 1.34 13.66 14.32
C GLN A 170 0.26 14.73 14.15
N ALA A 171 -0.93 14.32 13.70
CA ALA A 171 -2.08 15.21 13.71
C ALA A 171 -2.68 15.30 15.12
N MET A 172 -3.23 16.46 15.46
CA MET A 172 -4.03 16.69 16.65
C MET A 172 -5.44 17.03 16.19
N HIS A 173 -6.34 16.06 16.36
CA HIS A 173 -7.76 16.22 16.04
C HIS A 173 -8.52 16.67 17.28
N LYS A 174 -9.77 17.11 17.07
CA LYS A 174 -10.68 17.46 18.16
C LYS A 174 -10.91 16.34 19.16
N ASP A 175 -11.01 15.11 18.65
CA ASP A 175 -11.35 13.92 19.44
C ASP A 175 -10.12 13.24 20.05
N GLY A 176 -8.91 13.75 19.77
CA GLY A 176 -7.67 13.25 20.34
C GLY A 176 -6.47 13.31 19.39
N PRO A 177 -5.29 12.85 19.86
CA PRO A 177 -4.12 12.72 19.00
C PRO A 177 -4.37 11.70 17.90
N GLY A 178 -3.98 12.06 16.68
CA GLY A 178 -3.89 11.15 15.54
C GLY A 178 -2.70 10.21 15.64
N THR A 179 -2.36 9.59 14.54
CA THR A 179 -1.33 8.53 14.53
C THR A 179 0.07 9.15 14.45
N PRO A 180 0.98 8.86 15.39
CA PRO A 180 2.37 9.28 15.27
C PRO A 180 3.08 8.45 14.19
N TRP A 181 3.87 9.11 13.35
CA TRP A 181 4.70 8.47 12.35
C TRP A 181 5.91 9.34 12.03
N GLN A 182 6.92 8.74 11.41
CA GLN A 182 8.16 9.43 11.07
C GLN A 182 8.49 9.29 9.58
N LEU A 183 9.09 10.32 9.00
CA LEU A 183 9.71 10.28 7.67
C LEU A 183 11.22 10.52 7.81
N ALA A 184 12.03 9.54 7.40
CA ALA A 184 13.49 9.68 7.33
C ALA A 184 14.01 9.75 5.90
N TRP A 185 15.20 10.32 5.69
CA TRP A 185 15.84 10.45 4.39
C TRP A 185 17.36 10.27 4.45
N SER A 186 17.94 9.70 3.38
CA SER A 186 19.38 9.42 3.30
C SER A 186 20.25 10.65 3.02
N ALA A 187 19.68 11.68 2.37
CA ALA A 187 20.40 12.90 2.01
C ALA A 187 19.42 14.06 1.79
N GLY A 188 19.91 15.29 1.98
CA GLY A 188 19.15 16.52 1.79
C GLY A 188 18.81 17.25 3.09
N GLU A 189 18.25 18.44 2.92
CA GLU A 189 17.90 19.37 4.00
C GLU A 189 16.40 19.64 3.99
N TYR A 190 15.77 19.48 5.16
CA TYR A 190 14.35 19.74 5.34
C TYR A 190 14.12 21.21 5.68
N SER A 191 13.12 21.80 5.04
CA SER A 191 12.65 23.17 5.31
C SER A 191 11.19 23.15 5.71
N VAL A 192 10.90 23.75 6.87
CA VAL A 192 9.53 23.99 7.33
C VAL A 192 8.90 25.04 6.43
N ASP A 193 7.76 24.68 5.84
CA ASP A 193 6.99 25.53 4.92
C ASP A 193 5.55 25.01 4.90
N GLU A 194 4.79 25.44 5.91
CA GLU A 194 3.49 24.88 6.27
C GLU A 194 2.34 25.55 5.52
N PHE A 195 1.54 24.76 4.82
CA PHE A 195 0.27 25.23 4.26
C PHE A 195 -0.63 24.08 3.80
N TRP A 196 -1.88 24.43 3.57
CA TRP A 196 -2.89 23.53 3.00
C TRP A 196 -2.89 23.60 1.48
N TYR A 197 -2.94 22.41 0.87
CA TYR A 197 -3.29 22.22 -0.53
C TYR A 197 -4.79 21.96 -0.62
N TRP A 198 -5.49 22.91 -1.25
CA TRP A 198 -6.94 22.91 -1.29
C TRP A 198 -7.49 22.32 -2.59
N ASN A 199 -8.63 21.66 -2.48
CA ASN A 199 -9.49 21.29 -3.60
C ASN A 199 -8.88 20.29 -4.60
N TYR A 200 -8.22 19.25 -4.11
CA TYR A 200 -8.00 18.05 -4.93
C TYR A 200 -9.33 17.52 -5.43
N TYR A 201 -9.35 17.01 -6.66
CA TYR A 201 -10.54 16.46 -7.28
C TYR A 201 -10.33 14.99 -7.64
N TYR A 202 -11.29 14.14 -7.26
CA TYR A 202 -11.25 12.70 -7.52
C TYR A 202 -12.29 12.29 -8.57
N PRO A 203 -11.93 12.26 -9.87
CA PRO A 203 -12.86 11.96 -10.94
C PRO A 203 -13.52 10.59 -10.83
N GLU A 204 -12.88 9.58 -10.24
CA GLU A 204 -13.52 8.27 -10.06
C GLU A 204 -14.58 8.31 -8.96
N GLU A 205 -14.37 9.07 -7.88
CA GLU A 205 -15.38 9.23 -6.83
C GLU A 205 -16.57 10.04 -7.33
N ARG A 206 -16.33 11.06 -8.17
CA ARG A 206 -17.39 11.76 -8.89
C ARG A 206 -18.26 10.80 -9.68
N ARG A 207 -17.66 9.91 -10.48
CA ARG A 207 -18.39 8.94 -11.31
C ARG A 207 -19.24 7.99 -10.47
N ARG A 208 -18.81 7.71 -9.24
CA ARG A 208 -19.54 6.87 -8.28
C ARG A 208 -20.60 7.63 -7.48
N GLY A 209 -20.68 8.95 -7.62
CA GLY A 209 -21.59 9.80 -6.84
C GLY A 209 -21.18 9.97 -5.38
N LEU A 210 -19.88 9.81 -5.08
CA LEU A 210 -19.30 9.96 -3.73
C LEU A 210 -18.64 11.33 -3.56
N GLY A 211 -18.19 11.63 -2.34
CA GLY A 211 -17.36 12.80 -2.06
C GLY A 211 -16.12 12.81 -2.96
N ASP A 212 -15.96 13.86 -3.76
CA ASP A 212 -14.98 13.93 -4.84
C ASP A 212 -13.91 15.00 -4.59
N ARG A 213 -13.82 15.52 -3.36
CA ARG A 213 -12.90 16.60 -2.98
C ARG A 213 -12.13 16.27 -1.71
N GLU A 214 -10.89 16.73 -1.67
CA GLU A 214 -10.01 16.58 -0.51
C GLU A 214 -9.02 17.74 -0.40
N ASP A 215 -8.68 18.09 0.83
CA ASP A 215 -7.59 19.02 1.14
C ASP A 215 -6.49 18.26 1.88
N LEU A 216 -5.24 18.52 1.53
CA LEU A 216 -4.08 17.89 2.18
C LEU A 216 -3.17 18.92 2.81
N TYR A 217 -2.53 18.53 3.91
CA TYR A 217 -1.59 19.38 4.60
C TYR A 217 -0.17 19.15 4.08
N SER A 218 0.59 20.24 3.93
CA SER A 218 2.03 20.19 3.65
C SER A 218 2.79 20.74 4.85
N PRO A 219 3.58 19.93 5.58
CA PRO A 219 4.42 20.44 6.67
C PRO A 219 5.67 21.18 6.15
N GLY A 220 6.11 20.88 4.92
CA GLY A 220 7.33 21.40 4.36
C GLY A 220 7.86 20.57 3.20
N TYR A 221 9.13 20.76 2.87
CA TYR A 221 9.77 20.08 1.75
C TYR A 221 11.23 19.72 2.05
N LEU A 222 11.68 18.62 1.43
CA LEU A 222 13.07 18.19 1.41
C LEU A 222 13.75 18.70 0.14
N THR A 223 14.94 19.28 0.27
CA THR A 223 15.80 19.68 -0.85
C THR A 223 17.02 18.79 -0.91
N VAL A 224 17.24 18.12 -2.04
CA VAL A 224 18.33 17.17 -2.25
C VAL A 224 19.14 17.57 -3.47
N ARG A 225 20.45 17.74 -3.31
CA ARG A 225 21.37 17.96 -4.43
C ARG A 225 21.89 16.60 -4.91
N LEU A 226 21.75 16.32 -6.21
CA LEU A 226 22.09 15.03 -6.82
C LEU A 226 23.08 15.23 -7.99
N GLN A 227 24.23 14.57 -7.91
CA GLN A 227 25.11 14.35 -9.06
C GLN A 227 24.51 13.28 -9.99
N PRO A 228 24.86 13.26 -11.28
CA PRO A 228 24.53 12.14 -12.15
C PRO A 228 24.95 10.79 -11.55
N GLY A 229 24.01 9.86 -11.44
CA GLY A 229 24.21 8.55 -10.82
C GLY A 229 23.83 8.46 -9.34
N GLU A 230 23.61 9.58 -8.66
CA GLU A 230 23.24 9.58 -7.25
C GLU A 230 21.76 9.25 -7.02
N SER A 231 21.48 8.79 -5.81
CA SER A 231 20.13 8.45 -5.36
C SER A 231 19.88 8.99 -3.95
N VAL A 232 18.62 9.24 -3.65
CA VAL A 232 18.12 9.51 -2.31
C VAL A 232 17.00 8.54 -1.98
N THR A 233 17.04 7.98 -0.77
CA THR A 233 16.01 7.08 -0.25
C THR A 233 15.32 7.74 0.94
N LEU A 234 13.99 7.66 0.97
CA LEU A 234 13.16 8.06 2.08
C LEU A 234 12.43 6.83 2.65
N THR A 235 12.17 6.84 3.95
CA THR A 235 11.39 5.81 4.65
C THR A 235 10.34 6.49 5.50
N ALA A 236 9.06 6.23 5.21
CA ALA A 236 7.95 6.63 6.08
C ALA A 236 7.52 5.41 6.90
N GLN A 237 7.38 5.56 8.22
CA GLN A 237 7.06 4.47 9.13
C GLN A 237 6.11 4.93 10.24
N VAL A 238 5.10 4.12 10.56
CA VAL A 238 4.23 4.35 11.72
C VAL A 238 4.99 4.13 13.04
N GLY A 239 4.74 5.02 14.00
CA GLY A 239 5.41 5.05 15.29
C GLY A 239 6.81 5.67 15.22
N ASP A 240 7.66 5.28 16.16
CA ASP A 240 8.96 5.90 16.41
C ASP A 240 10.13 5.02 15.91
N ASN A 241 11.34 5.56 16.01
CA ASN A 241 12.61 4.91 15.67
C ASN A 241 12.70 4.43 14.22
N VAL A 242 12.18 5.23 13.28
CA VAL A 242 12.37 4.98 11.84
C VAL A 242 13.85 4.86 11.53
N LYS A 243 14.18 3.89 10.68
CA LYS A 243 15.52 3.71 10.15
C LYS A 243 15.46 3.89 8.65
N ILE A 244 16.46 4.58 8.11
CA ILE A 244 16.65 4.65 6.67
C ILE A 244 17.07 3.26 6.23
N ALA A 245 16.17 2.55 5.57
CA ALA A 245 16.46 1.23 5.04
C ALA A 245 17.14 1.34 3.67
N ASP A 246 18.03 0.38 3.38
CA ASP A 246 18.61 0.26 2.05
C ASP A 246 17.55 -0.26 1.08
N PHE A 247 17.32 0.49 0.00
CA PHE A 247 16.27 0.19 -0.95
C PHE A 247 16.58 -1.09 -1.75
N ASP A 248 17.84 -1.33 -2.10
CA ASP A 248 18.24 -2.50 -2.88
C ASP A 248 18.16 -3.77 -2.01
N ASP A 249 18.57 -3.69 -0.75
CA ASP A 249 18.40 -4.79 0.21
C ASP A 249 16.92 -5.13 0.42
N ALA A 250 16.05 -4.12 0.52
CA ALA A 250 14.61 -4.33 0.68
C ALA A 250 13.98 -4.99 -0.56
N VAL A 251 14.41 -4.59 -1.76
CA VAL A 251 13.98 -5.24 -3.02
C VAL A 251 14.46 -6.69 -3.07
N ALA A 252 15.71 -6.94 -2.73
CA ALA A 252 16.28 -8.29 -2.70
C ALA A 252 15.57 -9.19 -1.67
N ALA A 253 15.25 -8.65 -0.49
CA ALA A 253 14.51 -9.37 0.55
C ALA A 253 13.11 -9.76 0.08
N GLU A 254 12.39 -8.87 -0.61
CA GLU A 254 11.05 -9.16 -1.13
C GLU A 254 11.09 -10.19 -2.28
N GLN A 255 12.07 -10.09 -3.18
CA GLN A 255 12.29 -11.10 -4.21
C GLN A 255 12.58 -12.47 -3.60
N GLN A 256 13.49 -12.53 -2.63
CA GLN A 256 13.83 -13.77 -1.94
C GLN A 256 12.61 -14.35 -1.20
N ARG A 257 11.77 -13.51 -0.59
CA ARG A 257 10.53 -13.94 0.09
C ARG A 257 9.58 -14.60 -0.90
N LEU A 258 9.31 -13.97 -2.04
CA LEU A 258 8.43 -14.51 -3.07
C LEU A 258 8.98 -15.79 -3.71
N GLU A 259 10.30 -15.85 -3.93
CA GLU A 259 10.96 -17.07 -4.42
C GLU A 259 10.80 -18.23 -3.44
N ASN A 260 11.03 -17.99 -2.15
CA ASN A 260 10.83 -19.00 -1.11
C ASN A 260 9.37 -19.44 -1.00
N LEU A 261 8.44 -18.48 -1.08
CA LEU A 261 7.00 -18.74 -0.98
C LEU A 261 6.48 -19.65 -2.09
N PHE A 262 7.04 -19.52 -3.30
CA PHE A 262 6.60 -20.24 -4.48
C PHE A 262 7.58 -21.30 -5.00
N ALA A 263 8.61 -21.64 -4.22
CA ALA A 263 9.66 -22.58 -4.61
C ALA A 263 9.13 -23.95 -5.08
N GLY A 264 8.07 -24.47 -4.44
CA GLY A 264 7.47 -25.78 -4.74
C GLY A 264 6.54 -25.80 -5.97
N ILE A 265 6.12 -24.64 -6.48
CA ILE A 265 5.18 -24.53 -7.62
C ILE A 265 5.94 -24.19 -8.91
N GLN A 266 7.20 -23.77 -8.81
CA GLN A 266 7.99 -23.44 -9.99
C GLN A 266 8.05 -24.64 -10.93
N PRO A 267 7.50 -24.54 -12.15
CA PRO A 267 7.82 -25.52 -13.16
C PRO A 267 9.28 -25.29 -13.59
N LYS A 268 9.83 -26.22 -14.39
CA LYS A 268 10.94 -25.97 -15.33
C LYS A 268 10.55 -24.93 -16.41
N ILE A 269 9.94 -23.83 -16.02
CA ILE A 269 9.40 -22.78 -16.86
C ILE A 269 10.27 -21.55 -16.58
N LYS A 270 11.27 -21.34 -17.44
CA LYS A 270 11.98 -20.07 -17.55
C LYS A 270 11.01 -19.03 -18.11
N ILE A 271 10.19 -18.38 -17.27
CA ILE A 271 9.38 -17.27 -17.76
C ILE A 271 9.27 -16.19 -16.69
N VAL A 272 10.28 -15.31 -16.70
CA VAL A 272 10.02 -13.90 -16.46
C VAL A 272 8.98 -13.52 -17.53
N GLU A 273 7.76 -13.12 -17.13
CA GLU A 273 6.62 -12.65 -17.99
C GLU A 273 5.47 -13.62 -18.36
N SER A 274 5.19 -14.69 -17.60
CA SER A 274 3.93 -15.45 -17.82
C SER A 274 2.77 -14.86 -16.99
N VAL A 275 1.53 -14.97 -17.50
CA VAL A 275 0.31 -14.66 -16.74
C VAL A 275 0.29 -15.41 -15.40
N TRP A 276 0.82 -16.65 -15.37
CA TRP A 276 0.97 -17.43 -14.15
C TRP A 276 1.84 -16.75 -13.08
N ALA A 277 3.00 -16.21 -13.47
CA ALA A 277 3.86 -15.49 -12.53
C ALA A 277 3.20 -14.22 -11.97
N GLN A 278 2.34 -13.57 -12.77
CA GLN A 278 1.56 -12.42 -12.31
C GLN A 278 0.46 -12.85 -11.33
N LEU A 279 -0.26 -13.95 -11.62
CA LEU A 279 -1.29 -14.50 -10.73
C LEU A 279 -0.71 -14.99 -9.40
N LEU A 280 0.46 -15.62 -9.40
CA LEU A 280 1.13 -16.01 -8.15
C LEU A 280 1.42 -14.80 -7.26
N LYS A 281 2.03 -13.75 -7.81
CA LYS A 281 2.28 -12.50 -7.07
C LYS A 281 0.98 -11.86 -6.59
N ALA A 282 -0.04 -11.81 -7.44
CA ALA A 282 -1.35 -11.27 -7.06
C ALA A 282 -1.99 -12.08 -5.92
N SER A 283 -1.84 -13.41 -5.91
CA SER A 283 -2.37 -14.27 -4.85
C SER A 283 -1.80 -13.94 -3.46
N ASP A 284 -0.54 -13.50 -3.38
CA ASP A 284 0.07 -13.12 -2.11
C ASP A 284 -0.32 -11.71 -1.66
N ALA A 285 -0.59 -10.79 -2.59
CA ALA A 285 -0.90 -9.40 -2.27
C ALA A 285 -2.16 -9.22 -1.39
N PHE A 286 -3.07 -10.19 -1.40
CA PHE A 286 -4.30 -10.18 -0.59
C PHE A 286 -4.16 -10.88 0.76
N ILE A 287 -3.06 -11.60 1.00
CA ILE A 287 -2.82 -12.26 2.29
C ILE A 287 -2.31 -11.24 3.28
N ALA A 288 -2.95 -11.20 4.45
CA ALA A 288 -2.59 -10.29 5.51
C ALA A 288 -2.53 -10.99 6.86
N TYR A 289 -1.80 -10.40 7.79
CA TYR A 289 -1.80 -10.77 9.19
C TYR A 289 -2.98 -10.10 9.91
N ARG A 290 -3.65 -10.88 10.76
CA ARG A 290 -4.75 -10.42 11.62
C ARG A 290 -4.30 -10.46 13.08
N ALA A 291 -4.18 -9.28 13.69
CA ALA A 291 -3.70 -9.12 15.05
C ALA A 291 -4.60 -9.81 16.09
N SER A 292 -5.93 -9.79 15.89
CA SER A 292 -6.91 -10.34 16.84
C SER A 292 -6.84 -11.85 17.02
N ILE A 293 -6.32 -12.60 16.05
CA ILE A 293 -6.18 -14.06 16.10
C ILE A 293 -4.72 -14.53 15.99
N ASP A 294 -3.78 -13.59 15.84
CA ASP A 294 -2.37 -13.87 15.61
C ASP A 294 -2.12 -14.84 14.45
N GLY A 295 -2.78 -14.59 13.31
CA GLY A 295 -2.83 -15.54 12.20
C GLY A 295 -3.14 -14.89 10.85
N PRO A 296 -3.17 -15.69 9.77
CA PRO A 296 -3.47 -15.20 8.44
C PRO A 296 -4.95 -14.82 8.28
N THR A 297 -5.20 -13.86 7.40
CA THR A 297 -6.50 -13.57 6.80
C THR A 297 -6.32 -13.18 5.33
N ALA A 298 -7.41 -13.03 4.58
CA ALA A 298 -7.40 -12.60 3.19
C ALA A 298 -8.28 -11.36 3.00
N ILE A 299 -7.69 -10.28 2.49
CA ILE A 299 -8.43 -9.08 2.08
C ILE A 299 -9.25 -9.39 0.85
N ALA A 300 -10.57 -9.16 0.91
CA ALA A 300 -11.49 -9.51 -0.18
C ALA A 300 -11.27 -8.64 -1.43
N GLY A 301 -10.75 -7.43 -1.27
CA GLY A 301 -10.41 -6.57 -2.39
C GLY A 301 -9.95 -5.19 -1.94
N TYR A 302 -8.72 -4.83 -2.30
CA TYR A 302 -8.26 -3.46 -2.16
C TYR A 302 -8.95 -2.54 -3.19
N PRO A 303 -9.19 -1.27 -2.84
CA PRO A 303 -8.95 -0.68 -1.51
C PRO A 303 -10.14 -0.80 -0.55
N TRP A 304 -11.34 -1.19 -1.03
CA TRP A 304 -12.61 -1.00 -0.31
C TRP A 304 -12.90 -1.99 0.80
N PHE A 305 -12.42 -3.22 0.69
CA PHE A 305 -12.86 -4.28 1.58
C PHE A 305 -11.83 -4.60 2.67
N ASN A 306 -12.35 -5.04 3.82
CA ASN A 306 -11.61 -5.85 4.77
C ASN A 306 -11.68 -7.33 4.33
N ASP A 307 -11.47 -8.27 5.24
CA ASP A 307 -11.65 -9.69 4.99
C ASP A 307 -13.13 -10.10 5.09
N TRP A 308 -13.57 -10.87 4.09
CA TRP A 308 -14.92 -11.37 3.95
C TRP A 308 -14.87 -12.89 3.83
N GLY A 309 -15.69 -13.58 4.63
CA GLY A 309 -15.64 -15.02 4.77
C GLY A 309 -15.99 -15.75 3.48
N ARG A 310 -17.12 -15.38 2.85
CA ARG A 310 -17.53 -15.95 1.57
C ARG A 310 -16.42 -15.79 0.50
N ASP A 311 -15.94 -14.57 0.32
CA ASP A 311 -14.94 -14.22 -0.69
C ASP A 311 -13.62 -14.97 -0.45
N THR A 312 -13.18 -15.04 0.81
CA THR A 312 -11.99 -15.80 1.19
C THR A 312 -12.13 -17.27 0.84
N LEU A 313 -13.26 -17.89 1.17
CA LEU A 313 -13.49 -19.32 0.92
C LEU A 313 -13.55 -19.62 -0.59
N ILE A 314 -14.21 -18.78 -1.38
CA ILE A 314 -14.23 -18.92 -2.84
C ILE A 314 -12.82 -18.79 -3.44
N ALA A 315 -12.01 -17.86 -2.92
CA ALA A 315 -10.67 -17.60 -3.43
C ALA A 315 -9.61 -18.60 -2.92
N LEU A 316 -9.85 -19.27 -1.78
CA LEU A 316 -8.85 -20.09 -1.08
C LEU A 316 -8.18 -21.15 -1.95
N PRO A 317 -8.87 -21.88 -2.85
CA PRO A 317 -8.22 -22.81 -3.76
C PRO A 317 -7.15 -22.16 -4.62
N GLY A 318 -7.39 -20.95 -5.13
CA GLY A 318 -6.43 -20.20 -5.94
C GLY A 318 -5.33 -19.55 -5.11
N LEU A 319 -5.66 -19.07 -3.90
CA LEU A 319 -4.72 -18.36 -3.02
C LEU A 319 -3.74 -19.29 -2.29
N ALA A 320 -4.17 -20.52 -1.99
CA ALA A 320 -3.43 -21.41 -1.10
C ALA A 320 -3.29 -22.86 -1.60
N LEU A 321 -4.31 -23.47 -2.22
CA LEU A 321 -4.21 -24.88 -2.64
C LEU A 321 -3.42 -25.05 -3.94
N ALA A 322 -3.79 -24.31 -4.99
CA ALA A 322 -3.10 -24.31 -6.28
C ALA A 322 -1.64 -23.82 -6.15
N THR A 323 -1.38 -23.00 -5.13
CA THR A 323 -0.04 -22.51 -4.79
C THR A 323 0.64 -23.34 -3.71
N GLN A 324 0.10 -24.50 -3.32
CA GLN A 324 0.69 -25.39 -2.30
C GLN A 324 1.05 -24.70 -0.96
N ARG A 325 0.40 -23.58 -0.64
CA ARG A 325 0.53 -22.88 0.66
C ARG A 325 -0.43 -23.55 1.65
N TYR A 326 -0.26 -24.84 1.90
CA TYR A 326 -1.21 -25.62 2.69
C TYR A 326 -1.33 -25.15 4.14
N GLU A 327 -0.26 -24.63 4.73
CA GLU A 327 -0.30 -24.03 6.07
C GLU A 327 -1.18 -22.77 6.13
N LEU A 328 -1.17 -21.96 5.06
CA LEU A 328 -2.08 -20.82 4.93
C LEU A 328 -3.53 -21.29 4.82
N ALA A 329 -3.80 -22.31 3.99
CA ALA A 329 -5.13 -22.89 3.86
C ALA A 329 -5.65 -23.43 5.20
N ARG A 330 -4.82 -24.21 5.90
CA ARG A 330 -5.10 -24.76 7.22
C ARG A 330 -5.42 -23.66 8.23
N GLY A 331 -4.58 -22.62 8.31
CA GLY A 331 -4.79 -21.49 9.24
C GLY A 331 -6.08 -20.71 8.98
N LEU A 332 -6.42 -20.47 7.71
CA LEU A 332 -7.67 -19.80 7.33
C LEU A 332 -8.89 -20.66 7.67
N LEU A 333 -8.88 -21.95 7.30
CA LEU A 333 -9.96 -22.89 7.59
C LEU A 333 -10.19 -23.07 9.10
N ASP A 334 -9.10 -23.18 9.87
CA ASP A 334 -9.15 -23.30 11.34
C ASP A 334 -9.82 -22.06 11.96
N THR A 335 -9.43 -20.88 11.50
CA THR A 335 -10.04 -19.62 11.92
C THR A 335 -11.54 -19.64 11.67
N PHE A 336 -11.99 -19.93 10.45
CA PHE A 336 -13.43 -20.02 10.16
C PHE A 336 -14.15 -21.07 11.02
N GLY A 337 -13.54 -22.24 11.22
CA GLY A 337 -14.10 -23.31 12.04
C GLY A 337 -14.30 -22.91 13.50
N ARG A 338 -13.34 -22.20 14.10
CA ARG A 338 -13.43 -21.69 15.49
C ARG A 338 -14.55 -20.66 15.67
N TYR A 339 -14.87 -19.91 14.62
CA TYR A 339 -15.98 -18.96 14.62
C TYR A 339 -17.30 -19.57 14.17
N CYS A 340 -17.39 -20.89 13.95
CA CYS A 340 -18.67 -21.52 13.64
C CYS A 340 -19.67 -21.35 14.81
N LYS A 341 -20.84 -20.79 14.52
CA LYS A 341 -21.91 -20.56 15.50
C LYS A 341 -23.22 -21.10 14.95
N GLN A 342 -23.79 -22.10 15.61
CA GLN A 342 -25.07 -22.73 15.22
C GLN A 342 -25.08 -23.24 13.76
N GLY A 343 -23.94 -23.76 13.29
CA GLY A 343 -23.79 -24.25 11.91
C GLY A 343 -23.58 -23.18 10.85
N LEU A 344 -23.40 -21.91 11.26
CA LEU A 344 -23.08 -20.80 10.36
C LEU A 344 -21.61 -20.39 10.50
N ILE A 345 -21.00 -20.06 9.37
CA ILE A 345 -19.68 -19.46 9.26
C ILE A 345 -19.85 -17.95 9.06
N PRO A 346 -19.04 -17.09 9.72
CA PRO A 346 -19.20 -15.65 9.60
C PRO A 346 -18.92 -15.15 8.18
N ASN A 347 -19.69 -14.15 7.76
CA ASN A 347 -19.51 -13.47 6.49
C ASN A 347 -18.48 -12.34 6.57
N THR A 348 -18.35 -11.70 7.73
CA THR A 348 -17.37 -10.63 7.98
C THR A 348 -16.75 -10.81 9.35
N PHE A 349 -15.42 -10.67 9.42
CA PHE A 349 -14.72 -10.49 10.68
C PHE A 349 -14.58 -8.99 10.90
N PRO A 350 -15.28 -8.41 11.88
CA PRO A 350 -15.23 -6.97 12.03
C PRO A 350 -13.88 -6.51 12.59
N ASP A 351 -13.67 -5.20 12.58
CA ASP A 351 -12.61 -4.56 13.35
C ASP A 351 -12.85 -4.76 14.85
N ALA A 352 -11.86 -4.45 15.69
CA ALA A 352 -11.88 -4.75 17.13
C ALA A 352 -13.21 -4.37 17.81
N ASP A 353 -13.62 -5.18 18.80
CA ASP A 353 -14.76 -4.97 19.70
C ASP A 353 -16.18 -5.18 19.13
N SER A 354 -16.33 -5.82 17.96
CA SER A 354 -17.65 -6.19 17.44
C SER A 354 -17.81 -7.69 17.11
N GLU A 355 -19.06 -8.17 17.13
CA GLU A 355 -19.35 -9.57 16.83
C GLU A 355 -19.29 -9.86 15.32
N PRO A 356 -18.77 -11.04 14.92
CA PRO A 356 -18.85 -11.49 13.54
C PRO A 356 -20.29 -11.52 13.01
N ILE A 357 -20.48 -11.18 11.74
CA ILE A 357 -21.81 -11.11 11.13
C ILE A 357 -22.12 -12.45 10.45
N TYR A 358 -23.18 -13.12 10.90
CA TYR A 358 -23.64 -14.43 10.39
C TYR A 358 -24.86 -14.28 9.46
N ASN A 359 -24.73 -13.46 8.42
CA ASN A 359 -25.81 -13.19 7.45
C ASN A 359 -25.62 -13.92 6.11
N SER A 360 -24.78 -14.96 6.09
CA SER A 360 -24.41 -15.73 4.89
C SER A 360 -24.66 -17.21 5.12
N ILE A 361 -25.70 -17.75 4.49
CA ILE A 361 -26.03 -19.18 4.60
C ILE A 361 -25.08 -20.06 3.78
N ASP A 362 -24.58 -19.52 2.65
CA ASP A 362 -23.71 -20.22 1.72
C ASP A 362 -22.25 -20.27 2.18
N ALA A 363 -21.81 -19.37 3.07
CA ALA A 363 -20.46 -19.41 3.64
C ALA A 363 -20.14 -20.74 4.33
N ALA A 364 -21.11 -21.34 5.03
CA ALA A 364 -20.93 -22.65 5.65
C ALA A 364 -20.75 -23.77 4.61
N LEU A 365 -21.50 -23.72 3.50
CA LEU A 365 -21.38 -24.70 2.42
C LEU A 365 -20.03 -24.58 1.70
N TRP A 366 -19.59 -23.34 1.45
CA TRP A 366 -18.24 -23.09 0.92
C TRP A 366 -17.18 -23.63 1.88
N TRP A 367 -17.29 -23.38 3.18
CA TRP A 367 -16.30 -23.87 4.13
C TRP A 367 -16.18 -25.40 4.11
N ILE A 368 -17.29 -26.13 4.02
CA ILE A 368 -17.29 -27.60 3.88
C ILE A 368 -16.61 -28.05 2.58
N GLU A 369 -16.96 -27.44 1.46
CA GLU A 369 -16.38 -27.77 0.15
C GLU A 369 -14.86 -27.56 0.17
N ILE A 370 -14.41 -26.41 0.68
CA ILE A 370 -12.98 -26.07 0.72
C ILE A 370 -12.22 -26.95 1.71
N LEU A 371 -12.84 -27.36 2.82
CA LEU A 371 -12.25 -28.35 3.72
C LEU A 371 -12.06 -29.70 3.01
N GLY A 372 -13.02 -30.11 2.17
CA GLY A 372 -12.90 -31.28 1.30
C GLY A 372 -11.73 -31.17 0.32
N LEU A 373 -11.64 -30.05 -0.41
CA LEU A 373 -10.53 -29.79 -1.34
C LEU A 373 -9.16 -29.74 -0.63
N TYR A 374 -9.11 -29.17 0.57
CA TYR A 374 -7.90 -29.18 1.40
C TYR A 374 -7.50 -30.60 1.76
N LEU A 375 -8.45 -31.42 2.25
CA LEU A 375 -8.19 -32.80 2.62
C LEU A 375 -7.75 -33.66 1.43
N GLU A 376 -8.36 -33.47 0.25
CA GLU A 376 -7.92 -34.15 -0.97
C GLU A 376 -6.45 -33.82 -1.29
N ALA A 377 -6.06 -32.54 -1.15
CA ALA A 377 -4.71 -32.08 -1.45
C ALA A 377 -3.65 -32.48 -0.41
N THR A 378 -4.00 -32.53 0.87
CA THR A 378 -3.03 -32.71 1.98
C THR A 378 -3.10 -34.06 2.67
N GLN A 379 -4.25 -34.75 2.61
CA GLN A 379 -4.56 -35.94 3.40
C GLN A 379 -4.46 -35.70 4.92
N ASP A 380 -4.65 -34.45 5.39
CA ASP A 380 -4.63 -34.09 6.81
C ASP A 380 -5.96 -34.46 7.49
N TRP A 381 -6.14 -35.74 7.77
CA TRP A 381 -7.32 -36.29 8.47
C TRP A 381 -7.40 -35.84 9.93
N GLU A 382 -6.26 -35.60 10.58
CA GLU A 382 -6.20 -35.12 11.96
C GLU A 382 -6.84 -33.73 12.08
N PHE A 383 -6.58 -32.84 11.12
CA PHE A 383 -7.23 -31.54 11.07
C PHE A 383 -8.76 -31.63 10.89
N LEU A 384 -9.25 -32.58 10.09
CA LEU A 384 -10.68 -32.80 9.92
C LEU A 384 -11.35 -33.22 11.25
N GLU A 385 -10.75 -34.16 11.98
CA GLU A 385 -11.27 -34.65 13.27
C GLU A 385 -11.39 -33.53 14.31
N GLN A 386 -10.48 -32.55 14.30
CA GLN A 386 -10.52 -31.40 15.20
C GLN A 386 -11.77 -30.52 14.99
N HIS A 387 -12.23 -30.38 13.75
CA HIS A 387 -13.39 -29.55 13.42
C HIS A 387 -14.72 -30.32 13.36
N TYR A 388 -14.66 -31.65 13.27
CA TYR A 388 -15.81 -32.55 13.32
C TYR A 388 -15.64 -33.61 14.43
N PRO A 389 -15.66 -33.21 15.71
CA PRO A 389 -15.61 -34.18 16.80
C PRO A 389 -16.88 -35.03 16.79
N THR A 390 -16.69 -36.36 16.74
CA THR A 390 -17.75 -37.38 16.75
C THR A 390 -18.56 -37.42 18.03
#